data_AF-A0A7J0EGI0-F1
#
_entry.id   AF-A0A7J0EGI0-F1
#
_cell.length_a   1.000
_cell.length_b   1.000
_cell.length_c   1.000
_cell.angle_alpha   90.00
_cell.angle_beta   90.00
_cell.angle_gamma   90.00
#
_symmetry.space_group_name_H-M   'P 1'
#
loop_
_entity.id
_entity.type
_entity.pdbx_description
1 polymer ?
#
loop_
_entity_poly.entity_id
_entity_poly.type
_entity_poly.pdbx_seq_one_letter_code
_entity_poly.pdbx_strand_id
1 'polypeptide(L)'
;MGLAPESQFHVLAVDDNLIDRKVIERLLKTSSYQVTTVDSAGKALEFLGLLEDDHINPNPPPVSPNNHQEVEVNLIITDYCMPGMTGYDLLKKIKESSSLRNIPVVIMSSENVPSRINRCLEEGAEEFFLKPVSLSDVNKLKPHMMKTKDKNHQNPENQEASKQPEVQPTQQEVQKQQQQQQSNNNKRKTMEAEELSPDRTRPRLNGLTVV
;
A
#
# COMPACT_ATOMS: atom_id res chain seq x y z
N MET A 1 -12.83 20.65 39.05
CA MET A 1 -12.66 19.24 38.67
C MET A 1 -11.80 19.24 37.41
N GLY A 2 -10.51 18.95 37.54
CA GLY A 2 -9.61 18.89 36.38
C GLY A 2 -9.84 17.57 35.67
N LEU A 3 -10.26 17.61 34.41
CA LEU A 3 -10.21 16.44 33.55
C LEU A 3 -8.74 16.04 33.41
N ALA A 4 -8.45 14.75 33.52
CA ALA A 4 -7.16 14.22 33.10
C ALA A 4 -6.94 14.60 31.62
N PRO A 5 -5.69 14.77 31.16
CA PRO A 5 -5.46 14.95 29.73
C PRO A 5 -5.93 13.69 29.01
N GLU A 6 -7.08 13.81 28.33
CA GLU A 6 -7.52 12.86 27.30
C GLU A 6 -6.31 12.56 26.41
N SER A 7 -5.96 11.29 26.21
CA SER A 7 -4.76 10.87 25.47
C SER A 7 -4.85 11.38 24.03
N GLN A 8 -4.29 12.57 23.81
CA GLN A 8 -4.47 13.30 22.57
C GLN A 8 -3.60 12.66 21.49
N PHE A 9 -4.26 11.99 20.56
CA PHE A 9 -3.59 11.37 19.42
C PHE A 9 -2.73 12.39 18.66
N HIS A 10 -1.46 12.05 18.43
CA HIS A 10 -0.50 12.89 17.72
C HIS A 10 -0.40 12.53 16.24
N VAL A 11 -0.46 13.55 15.39
CA VAL A 11 -0.35 13.45 13.93
C VAL A 11 0.84 14.27 13.45
N LEU A 12 1.71 13.64 12.66
CA LEU A 12 2.74 14.33 11.89
C LEU A 12 2.20 14.67 10.50
N ALA A 13 2.05 15.96 10.20
CA ALA A 13 1.62 16.46 8.89
C ALA A 13 2.82 16.96 8.09
N VAL A 14 3.01 16.42 6.88
CA VAL A 14 4.15 16.69 5.99
C VAL A 14 3.62 17.27 4.69
N ASP A 15 3.94 18.52 4.38
CA ASP A 15 3.46 19.20 3.17
C ASP A 15 4.38 20.37 2.86
N ASP A 16 4.95 20.47 1.66
CA ASP A 16 5.90 21.56 1.33
C ASP A 16 5.18 22.89 1.13
N ASN A 17 3.94 22.87 0.64
CA ASN A 17 3.12 24.05 0.45
C ASN A 17 2.62 24.60 1.80
N LEU A 18 3.07 25.81 2.15
CA LEU A 18 2.71 26.48 3.40
C LEU A 18 1.19 26.64 3.61
N ILE A 19 0.43 26.86 2.54
CA ILE A 19 -1.03 27.06 2.61
C ILE A 19 -1.71 25.74 2.92
N ASP A 20 -1.41 24.69 2.16
CA ASP A 20 -1.97 23.35 2.37
C ASP A 20 -1.59 22.81 3.75
N ARG A 21 -0.31 22.98 4.16
CA ARG A 21 0.18 22.67 5.51
C ARG A 21 -0.64 23.36 6.60
N LYS A 22 -0.99 24.64 6.42
CA LYS A 22 -1.82 25.40 7.39
C LYS A 22 -3.29 24.97 7.38
N VAL A 23 -3.82 24.56 6.22
CA VAL A 23 -5.18 24.01 6.12
C VAL A 23 -5.29 22.68 6.86
N ILE A 24 -4.39 21.72 6.59
CA ILE A 24 -4.43 20.41 7.24
C ILE A 24 -4.13 20.50 8.74
N GLU A 25 -3.18 21.36 9.16
CA GLU A 25 -2.93 21.65 10.58
C GLU A 25 -4.20 22.11 11.29
N ARG A 26 -4.95 23.05 10.69
CA ARG A 26 -6.17 23.59 11.27
C ARG A 26 -7.29 22.55 11.32
N LEU A 27 -7.47 21.75 10.28
CA LEU A 27 -8.48 20.68 10.24
C LEU A 27 -8.23 19.62 11.32
N LEU A 28 -6.97 19.17 11.45
CA LEU A 28 -6.57 18.19 12.46
C LEU A 28 -6.72 18.76 13.88
N LYS A 29 -6.27 19.99 14.14
CA LYS A 29 -6.46 20.65 15.46
C LYS A 29 -7.94 20.87 15.80
N THR A 30 -8.79 21.13 14.82
CA THR A 30 -10.25 21.25 15.00
C THR A 30 -10.88 19.89 15.36
N SER A 31 -10.26 18.78 14.93
CA SER A 31 -10.65 17.41 15.27
C SER A 31 -10.01 16.91 16.57
N SER A 32 -9.48 17.81 17.40
CA SER A 32 -8.80 17.52 18.67
C SER A 32 -7.56 16.63 18.57
N TYR A 33 -6.80 16.68 17.47
CA TYR A 33 -5.47 16.07 17.39
C TYR A 33 -4.36 17.00 17.87
N GLN A 34 -3.33 16.43 18.49
CA GLN A 34 -2.03 17.10 18.59
C GLN A 34 -1.38 17.03 17.21
N VAL A 35 -0.77 18.11 16.73
CA VAL A 35 -0.22 18.16 15.37
C VAL A 35 1.18 18.76 15.37
N THR A 36 2.14 18.00 14.85
CA THR A 36 3.44 18.53 14.40
C THR A 36 3.37 18.71 12.89
N THR A 37 3.88 19.82 12.37
CA THR A 37 3.93 20.09 10.92
C THR A 37 5.37 20.26 10.46
N VAL A 38 5.75 19.58 9.38
CA VAL A 38 7.04 19.73 8.69
C VAL A 38 6.83 20.01 7.21
N ASP A 39 7.84 20.58 6.55
CA ASP A 39 7.76 21.10 5.18
C ASP A 39 8.41 20.21 4.12
N SER A 40 8.88 19.02 4.50
CA SER A 40 9.63 18.12 3.63
C SER A 40 9.75 16.73 4.23
N ALA A 41 9.85 15.71 3.37
CA ALA A 41 10.09 14.34 3.81
C ALA A 41 11.43 14.18 4.57
N GLY A 42 12.46 14.97 4.24
CA GLY A 42 13.73 14.97 4.96
C GLY A 42 13.55 15.30 6.45
N LYS A 43 12.88 16.41 6.77
CA LYS A 43 12.56 16.79 8.15
C LYS A 43 11.57 15.84 8.83
N ALA A 44 10.72 15.17 8.07
CA ALA A 44 9.87 14.11 8.62
C ALA A 44 10.71 12.92 9.11
N LEU A 45 11.70 12.48 8.34
CA LEU A 45 12.62 11.40 8.72
C LEU A 45 13.52 11.80 9.91
N GLU A 46 14.02 13.04 9.93
CA GLU A 46 14.76 13.63 11.06
C GLU A 46 13.92 13.62 12.34
N PHE A 47 12.69 14.16 12.28
CA PHE A 47 11.75 14.20 13.42
C PHE A 47 11.37 12.80 13.92
N LEU A 48 11.33 11.80 13.03
CA LEU A 48 11.02 10.40 13.34
C LEU A 48 12.26 9.58 13.79
N GLY A 49 13.46 10.17 13.85
CA GLY A 49 14.68 9.46 14.23
C GLY A 49 15.19 8.45 13.20
N LEU A 50 14.82 8.59 11.91
CA LEU A 50 15.37 7.78 10.81
C LEU A 50 16.60 8.40 10.13
N LEU A 51 16.98 9.61 10.54
CA LEU A 51 18.24 10.24 10.17
C LEU A 51 19.03 10.48 11.46
N GLU A 52 19.78 9.46 11.87
CA GLU A 52 20.91 9.70 12.77
C GLU A 52 22.02 10.36 11.96
N ASP A 53 22.48 11.52 12.40
CA ASP A 53 23.71 12.13 11.88
C ASP A 53 24.88 11.20 12.24
N ASP A 54 25.63 10.72 11.23
CA ASP A 54 26.80 9.80 11.39
C ASP A 54 27.93 10.41 12.27
N HIS A 55 27.75 11.66 12.69
CA HIS A 55 28.55 12.36 13.68
C HIS A 55 28.23 11.93 15.12
N ILE A 56 28.46 10.64 15.43
CA ILE A 56 28.70 10.20 16.81
C ILE A 56 29.97 10.88 17.32
N ASN A 57 29.82 12.05 17.92
CA ASN A 57 30.86 12.70 18.68
C ASN A 57 30.97 11.96 20.03
N PRO A 58 32.10 11.27 20.33
CA PRO A 58 32.21 10.39 21.50
C PRO A 58 32.16 11.15 22.84
N ASN A 59 32.16 12.49 22.81
CA ASN A 59 31.69 13.34 23.90
C ASN A 59 30.57 14.26 23.37
N PRO A 60 29.29 14.00 23.67
CA PRO A 60 28.29 15.05 23.52
C PRO A 60 28.64 16.21 24.47
N PRO A 61 28.69 17.47 24.01
CA PRO A 61 28.80 18.59 24.91
C PRO A 61 27.58 18.61 25.86
N PRO A 62 27.70 19.14 27.09
CA PRO A 62 26.59 19.21 28.05
C PRO A 62 25.62 20.35 27.70
N VAL A 63 25.14 20.37 26.46
CA VAL A 63 23.94 21.08 26.05
C VAL A 63 22.76 20.16 26.34
N SER A 64 21.80 20.65 27.12
CA SER A 64 20.84 19.81 27.83
C SER A 64 19.99 18.94 26.88
N PRO A 65 19.60 17.71 27.28
CA PRO A 65 18.66 16.85 26.53
C PRO A 65 17.21 17.36 26.59
N ASN A 66 17.02 18.67 26.71
CA ASN A 66 15.75 19.31 26.97
C ASN A 66 15.07 19.66 25.64
N ASN A 67 14.33 18.68 25.09
CA ASN A 67 13.09 18.82 24.32
C ASN A 67 12.84 17.68 23.31
N HIS A 68 13.65 16.62 23.30
CA HIS A 68 13.21 15.32 22.77
C HIS A 68 12.26 14.69 23.80
N GLN A 69 11.10 15.33 23.97
CA GLN A 69 9.94 14.65 24.52
C GLN A 69 9.63 13.50 23.54
N GLU A 70 9.47 12.28 24.03
CA GLU A 70 9.10 11.11 23.22
C GLU A 70 7.66 11.30 22.72
N VAL A 71 7.47 12.15 21.71
CA VAL A 71 6.15 12.41 21.11
C VAL A 71 5.85 11.26 20.17
N GLU A 72 5.19 10.23 20.71
CA GLU A 72 4.76 9.05 19.98
C GLU A 72 3.82 9.44 18.83
N VAL A 73 4.34 9.51 17.60
CA VAL A 73 3.54 9.80 16.40
C VAL A 73 2.58 8.63 16.15
N ASN A 74 1.28 8.88 16.31
CA ASN A 74 0.26 7.86 16.14
C ASN A 74 -0.27 7.75 14.70
N LEU A 75 -0.02 8.76 13.84
CA LEU A 75 -0.31 8.76 12.40
C LEU A 75 0.54 9.78 11.66
N ILE A 76 0.92 9.45 10.42
CA ILE A 76 1.62 10.36 9.50
C ILE A 76 0.67 10.66 8.34
N ILE A 77 0.51 11.95 8.00
CA ILE A 77 -0.21 12.38 6.81
C ILE A 77 0.71 13.24 5.95
N THR A 78 0.94 12.85 4.70
CA THR A 78 1.94 13.49 3.82
C THR A 78 1.36 13.85 2.46
N ASP A 79 1.74 15.00 1.93
CA ASP A 79 1.57 15.27 0.50
C ASP A 79 2.42 14.31 -0.34
N TYR A 80 1.95 14.00 -1.55
CA TYR A 80 2.66 13.15 -2.50
C TYR A 80 3.77 13.91 -3.25
N CYS A 81 3.49 15.12 -3.73
CA CYS A 81 4.26 15.87 -4.73
C CYS A 81 5.29 16.83 -4.11
N MET A 82 6.07 16.37 -3.14
CA MET A 82 7.12 17.18 -2.51
C MET A 82 8.44 17.19 -3.31
N PRO A 83 9.21 18.30 -3.29
CA PRO A 83 10.52 18.38 -3.94
C PRO A 83 11.58 17.50 -3.26
N GLY A 84 12.47 16.93 -4.07
CA GLY A 84 13.59 16.10 -3.62
C GLY A 84 13.22 14.66 -3.24
N MET A 85 12.16 14.47 -2.44
CA MET A 85 11.66 13.16 -2.02
C MET A 85 10.13 13.20 -1.91
N THR A 86 9.45 12.29 -2.61
CA THR A 86 7.99 12.26 -2.67
C THR A 86 7.38 11.68 -1.39
N GLY A 87 6.08 11.91 -1.18
CA GLY A 87 5.33 11.26 -0.09
C GLY A 87 5.31 9.73 -0.20
N TYR A 88 5.44 9.19 -1.41
CA TYR A 88 5.58 7.74 -1.63
C TYR A 88 6.96 7.23 -1.21
N ASP A 89 8.04 7.97 -1.47
CA ASP A 89 9.38 7.61 -1.02
C ASP A 89 9.49 7.67 0.52
N LEU A 90 8.82 8.65 1.14
CA LEU A 90 8.67 8.77 2.59
C LEU A 90 7.89 7.58 3.17
N LEU A 91 6.72 7.26 2.61
CA LEU A 91 5.92 6.08 2.98
C LEU A 91 6.77 4.81 2.96
N LYS A 92 7.48 4.57 1.85
CA LYS A 92 8.33 3.40 1.69
C LYS A 92 9.38 3.30 2.80
N LYS A 93 10.12 4.38 3.06
CA LYS A 93 11.11 4.42 4.16
C LYS A 93 10.51 4.16 5.55
N ILE A 94 9.30 4.66 5.82
CA ILE A 94 8.58 4.41 7.07
C ILE A 94 8.22 2.92 7.18
N LYS A 95 7.76 2.29 6.09
CA LYS A 95 7.36 0.87 6.07
C LYS A 95 8.54 -0.11 6.05
N GLU A 96 9.69 0.29 5.51
CA GLU A 96 10.95 -0.45 5.60
C GLU A 96 11.56 -0.41 7.02
N SER A 97 11.27 0.63 7.82
CA SER A 97 11.77 0.76 9.19
C SER A 97 11.08 -0.20 10.17
N SER A 98 11.89 -0.95 10.94
CA SER A 98 11.40 -1.87 11.97
C SER A 98 10.63 -1.19 13.11
N SER A 99 11.02 0.04 13.47
CA SER A 99 10.37 0.82 14.54
C SER A 99 9.11 1.56 14.06
N LEU A 100 9.06 2.00 12.80
CA LEU A 100 8.00 2.90 12.31
C LEU A 100 6.96 2.26 11.38
N ARG A 101 7.20 1.04 10.84
CA ARG A 101 6.28 0.38 9.90
C ARG A 101 4.83 0.26 10.40
N ASN A 102 4.65 0.17 11.72
CA ASN A 102 3.36 0.07 12.40
C ASN A 102 2.58 1.38 12.44
N ILE A 103 3.25 2.53 12.23
CA ILE A 103 2.59 3.84 12.19
C ILE A 103 1.72 3.90 10.92
N PRO A 104 0.41 4.23 11.03
CA PRO A 104 -0.45 4.43 9.87
C PRO A 104 0.02 5.65 9.08
N VAL A 105 0.11 5.50 7.76
CA VAL A 105 0.53 6.56 6.83
C VAL A 105 -0.61 6.83 5.86
N VAL A 106 -0.97 8.10 5.69
CA VAL A 106 -2.02 8.56 4.77
C VAL A 106 -1.43 9.54 3.77
N ILE A 107 -1.76 9.37 2.49
CA ILE A 107 -1.24 10.21 1.41
C ILE A 107 -2.29 11.25 1.03
N MET A 108 -1.85 12.47 0.76
CA MET A 108 -2.63 13.55 0.15
C MET A 108 -2.08 13.86 -1.24
N SER A 109 -2.92 14.17 -2.22
CA SER A 109 -2.46 14.62 -3.54
C SER A 109 -3.47 15.52 -4.23
N SER A 110 -3.00 16.51 -4.98
CA SER A 110 -3.83 17.30 -5.89
C SER A 110 -4.14 16.55 -7.21
N GLU A 111 -3.45 15.45 -7.51
CA GLU A 111 -3.61 14.69 -8.75
C GLU A 111 -4.41 13.39 -8.53
N ASN A 112 -5.49 13.20 -9.29
CA ASN A 112 -6.27 11.97 -9.29
C ASN A 112 -5.76 10.96 -10.33
N VAL A 113 -4.67 10.26 -9.98
CA VAL A 113 -4.01 9.27 -10.86
C VAL A 113 -4.18 7.86 -10.27
N PRO A 114 -5.05 7.01 -10.83
CA PRO A 114 -5.37 5.70 -10.23
C PRO A 114 -4.16 4.78 -10.00
N SER A 115 -3.20 4.75 -10.93
CA SER A 115 -1.97 3.95 -10.77
C SER A 115 -1.10 4.40 -9.60
N ARG A 116 -1.14 5.70 -9.25
CA ARG A 116 -0.43 6.27 -8.11
C ARG A 116 -1.14 5.96 -6.80
N ILE A 117 -2.46 6.08 -6.78
CA ILE A 117 -3.30 5.72 -5.63
C ILE A 117 -3.08 4.25 -5.27
N ASN A 118 -3.25 3.35 -6.25
CA ASN A 118 -3.03 1.91 -6.07
C ASN A 118 -1.63 1.60 -5.54
N ARG A 119 -0.59 2.17 -6.15
CA ARG A 119 0.80 1.98 -5.71
C ARG A 119 1.06 2.42 -4.27
N CYS A 120 0.42 3.49 -3.80
CA CYS A 120 0.56 3.91 -2.40
C CYS A 120 -0.13 2.92 -1.44
N LEU A 121 -1.33 2.44 -1.80
CA LEU A 121 -2.07 1.47 -0.99
C LEU A 121 -1.37 0.10 -0.96
N GLU A 122 -0.79 -0.34 -2.09
CA GLU A 122 0.02 -1.56 -2.21
C GLU A 122 1.30 -1.51 -1.35
N GLU A 123 1.93 -0.34 -1.21
CA GLU A 123 3.07 -0.09 -0.31
C GLU A 123 2.65 0.02 1.17
N GLY A 124 1.35 -0.07 1.48
CA GLY A 124 0.83 -0.04 2.84
C GLY A 124 0.47 1.35 3.38
N ALA A 125 0.15 2.31 2.51
CA ALA A 125 -0.65 3.47 2.93
C ALA A 125 -2.03 2.99 3.39
N GLU A 126 -2.53 3.54 4.49
CA GLU A 126 -3.83 3.17 5.05
C GLU A 126 -4.99 3.81 4.28
N GLU A 127 -4.75 4.96 3.65
CA GLU A 127 -5.75 5.77 2.95
C GLU A 127 -5.08 6.78 1.99
N PHE A 128 -5.83 7.23 0.97
CA PHE A 128 -5.39 8.26 0.02
C PHE A 128 -6.46 9.34 -0.17
N PHE A 129 -6.12 10.60 0.11
CA PHE A 129 -7.01 11.75 -0.04
C PHE A 129 -6.65 12.63 -1.23
N LEU A 130 -7.68 13.11 -1.94
CA LEU A 130 -7.51 14.20 -2.88
C LEU A 130 -7.59 15.54 -2.16
N LYS A 131 -6.68 16.46 -2.51
CA LYS A 131 -6.72 17.85 -2.05
C LYS A 131 -7.83 18.63 -2.78
N PRO A 132 -8.52 19.59 -2.12
CA PRO A 132 -8.36 19.96 -0.71
C PRO A 132 -9.01 18.94 0.24
N VAL A 133 -8.28 18.55 1.29
CA VAL A 133 -8.76 17.59 2.30
C VAL A 133 -9.91 18.21 3.10
N SER A 134 -10.97 17.44 3.36
CA SER A 134 -12.14 17.89 4.11
C SER A 134 -12.15 17.36 5.56
N LEU A 135 -13.01 17.94 6.40
CA LEU A 135 -13.26 17.41 7.75
C LEU A 135 -13.83 15.97 7.73
N SER A 136 -14.56 15.60 6.67
CA SER A 136 -15.07 14.24 6.47
C SER A 136 -13.93 13.24 6.26
N ASP A 137 -12.84 13.65 5.61
CA ASP A 137 -11.66 12.82 5.39
C ASP A 137 -10.85 12.66 6.69
N VAL A 138 -10.68 13.75 7.45
CA VAL A 138 -10.06 13.69 8.78
C VAL A 138 -10.80 12.74 9.73
N ASN A 139 -12.14 12.64 9.63
CA ASN A 139 -12.90 11.67 10.42
C ASN A 139 -12.59 10.20 10.07
N LYS A 140 -12.15 9.90 8.84
CA LYS A 140 -11.70 8.55 8.43
C LYS A 140 -10.39 8.14 9.11
N LEU A 141 -9.61 9.07 9.67
CA LEU A 141 -8.33 8.76 10.34
C LEU A 141 -8.52 8.02 11.67
N LYS A 142 -9.61 8.30 12.40
CA LYS A 142 -9.87 7.78 13.76
C LYS A 142 -9.68 6.25 13.92
N PRO A 143 -10.21 5.38 13.05
CA PRO A 143 -10.07 3.93 13.19
C PRO A 143 -8.63 3.42 13.00
N HIS A 144 -7.77 4.15 12.29
CA HIS A 144 -6.39 3.73 12.06
C HIS A 144 -5.50 3.98 13.30
N MET A 145 -5.77 5.07 14.04
CA MET A 145 -5.01 5.45 15.23
C MET A 145 -5.31 4.55 16.44
N MET A 146 -6.50 3.95 16.49
CA MET A 146 -6.88 3.01 17.56
C MET A 146 -6.21 1.63 17.40
N LYS A 147 -6.08 1.13 16.16
CA LYS A 147 -5.45 -0.18 15.85
C LYS A 147 -4.00 -0.30 16.33
N THR A 148 -3.28 0.82 16.44
CA THR A 148 -1.86 0.83 16.83
C THR A 148 -1.66 0.46 18.29
N LYS A 149 -2.61 0.80 19.18
CA LYS A 149 -2.51 0.52 20.63
C LYS A 149 -2.70 -0.96 20.96
N ASP A 150 -3.53 -1.68 20.21
CA ASP A 150 -3.84 -3.11 20.48
C ASP A 150 -2.71 -4.06 20.04
N LYS A 151 -1.94 -3.69 18.99
CA LYS A 151 -0.93 -4.58 18.39
C LYS A 151 0.35 -4.74 19.22
N ASN A 152 0.66 -3.82 20.14
CA ASN A 152 1.85 -3.92 21.01
C ASN A 152 1.71 -4.98 22.13
N HIS A 153 0.59 -5.72 22.21
CA HIS A 153 0.37 -6.78 23.21
C HIS A 153 0.33 -8.21 22.65
N GLN A 154 0.66 -8.43 21.37
CA GLN A 154 0.68 -9.76 20.77
C GLN A 154 2.04 -10.09 20.15
N ASN A 155 2.87 -10.81 20.91
CA ASN A 155 4.06 -11.50 20.40
C ASN A 155 3.66 -12.46 19.27
N PRO A 156 4.25 -12.36 18.06
CA PRO A 156 4.14 -13.40 17.05
C PRO A 156 5.26 -14.43 17.23
N GLU A 157 5.23 -15.20 18.32
CA GLU A 157 6.00 -16.44 18.44
C GLU A 157 5.06 -17.66 18.38
N ASN A 158 5.50 -18.68 17.65
CA ASN A 158 4.85 -19.98 17.46
C ASN A 158 3.62 -20.03 16.52
N GLN A 159 3.89 -20.14 15.21
CA GLN A 159 3.14 -21.08 14.36
C GLN A 159 3.87 -21.51 13.06
N GLU A 160 5.12 -21.97 13.17
CA GLU A 160 5.69 -22.89 12.19
C GLU A 160 5.63 -24.33 12.74
N ALA A 161 4.56 -25.07 12.39
CA ALA A 161 4.57 -26.53 12.47
C ALA A 161 3.50 -27.16 11.56
N SER A 162 3.92 -28.17 10.80
CA SER A 162 3.08 -29.26 10.24
C SER A 162 1.85 -28.90 9.39
N LYS A 163 2.05 -28.85 8.07
CA LYS A 163 1.11 -29.45 7.11
C LYS A 163 1.75 -30.68 6.46
N GLN A 164 1.37 -31.86 6.92
CA GLN A 164 1.49 -33.08 6.12
C GLN A 164 0.22 -33.25 5.27
N PRO A 165 0.29 -33.80 4.05
CA PRO A 165 -0.89 -34.14 3.27
C PRO A 165 -1.44 -35.50 3.74
N GLU A 166 -2.61 -35.49 4.38
CA GLU A 166 -3.32 -36.73 4.73
C GLU A 166 -4.10 -37.26 3.52
N VAL A 167 -3.87 -38.54 3.17
CA VAL A 167 -4.55 -39.24 2.08
C VAL A 167 -5.51 -40.26 2.69
N GLN A 168 -6.81 -40.16 2.41
CA GLN A 168 -7.77 -41.22 2.70
C GLN A 168 -8.72 -41.50 1.50
N PRO A 169 -9.11 -42.77 1.25
CA PRO A 169 -9.81 -43.18 0.04
C PRO A 169 -11.34 -43.19 0.20
N THR A 170 -12.07 -43.15 -0.91
CA THR A 170 -13.53 -43.41 -0.93
C THR A 170 -13.87 -44.58 -1.85
N GLN A 171 -14.64 -45.54 -1.32
CA GLN A 171 -15.00 -46.77 -2.01
C GLN A 171 -16.23 -46.57 -2.89
N GLN A 172 -16.06 -46.52 -4.21
CA GLN A 172 -17.14 -46.70 -5.19
C GLN A 172 -16.71 -47.56 -6.39
N GLU A 173 -16.09 -48.70 -6.10
CA GLU A 173 -16.14 -49.84 -7.02
C GLU A 173 -17.21 -50.83 -6.53
N VAL A 174 -18.33 -50.93 -7.27
CA VAL A 174 -19.02 -52.16 -7.72
C VAL A 174 -20.38 -51.72 -8.27
N GLN A 175 -20.41 -51.31 -9.53
CA GLN A 175 -21.54 -51.60 -10.41
C GLN A 175 -21.00 -51.81 -11.82
N LYS A 176 -20.72 -53.09 -12.10
CA LYS A 176 -20.26 -53.57 -13.40
C LYS A 176 -21.44 -53.66 -14.36
N GLN A 177 -21.10 -53.39 -15.63
CA GLN A 177 -21.72 -53.94 -16.85
C GLN A 177 -23.05 -53.35 -17.34
N GLN A 178 -23.05 -53.12 -18.67
CA GLN A 178 -24.18 -52.80 -19.57
C GLN A 178 -24.63 -51.32 -19.54
N GLN A 179 -24.66 -50.57 -20.65
CA GLN A 179 -24.40 -50.90 -22.07
C GLN A 179 -23.89 -49.67 -22.86
N GLN A 180 -22.85 -49.91 -23.68
CA GLN A 180 -22.69 -49.48 -25.09
C GLN A 180 -22.53 -48.00 -25.52
N GLN A 181 -21.83 -47.88 -26.67
CA GLN A 181 -21.74 -46.75 -27.62
C GLN A 181 -20.89 -45.55 -27.13
N GLN A 182 -19.61 -45.48 -27.55
CA GLN A 182 -19.17 -44.75 -28.76
C GLN A 182 -19.49 -43.25 -28.65
N SER A 183 -18.57 -42.30 -28.47
CA SER A 183 -17.28 -42.07 -29.13
C SER A 183 -16.67 -40.81 -28.44
N ASN A 184 -15.36 -40.60 -28.32
CA ASN A 184 -14.44 -40.25 -29.40
C ASN A 184 -12.99 -40.39 -28.92
N ASN A 185 -12.16 -41.07 -29.71
CA ASN A 185 -10.72 -41.17 -29.48
C ASN A 185 -9.95 -40.07 -30.22
N ASN A 186 -8.71 -39.85 -29.77
CA ASN A 186 -7.61 -39.20 -30.51
C ASN A 186 -7.66 -37.67 -30.71
N LYS A 187 -7.13 -36.97 -29.70
CA LYS A 187 -6.22 -35.86 -29.97
C LYS A 187 -4.85 -36.43 -30.37
N ARG A 188 -4.52 -36.45 -31.66
CA ARG A 188 -3.13 -36.67 -32.13
C ARG A 188 -2.57 -35.39 -32.75
N LYS A 189 -1.33 -35.11 -32.39
CA LYS A 189 -0.47 -34.00 -32.81
C LYS A 189 0.50 -34.54 -33.88
N THR A 190 1.32 -33.65 -34.47
CA THR A 190 2.54 -33.92 -35.28
C THR A 190 2.32 -34.65 -36.62
N MET A 191 3.09 -34.44 -37.69
CA MET A 191 3.93 -33.34 -38.22
C MET A 191 4.32 -33.78 -39.67
N GLU A 192 5.11 -32.97 -40.43
CA GLU A 192 5.71 -33.35 -41.74
C GLU A 192 4.71 -33.49 -42.92
N ALA A 193 5.09 -33.45 -44.20
CA ALA A 193 6.10 -32.68 -44.96
C ALA A 193 5.80 -32.89 -46.48
N GLU A 194 6.46 -32.15 -47.39
CA GLU A 194 6.53 -32.38 -48.86
C GLU A 194 5.20 -32.26 -49.65
N GLU A 195 5.00 -31.25 -50.52
CA GLU A 195 5.50 -31.05 -51.91
C GLU A 195 4.40 -31.37 -52.96
N LEU A 196 4.65 -30.92 -54.20
CA LEU A 196 3.90 -31.22 -55.44
C LEU A 196 2.56 -30.47 -55.71
N SER A 197 2.68 -29.43 -56.52
CA SER A 197 1.68 -29.00 -57.52
C SER A 197 1.53 -30.07 -58.65
N PRO A 198 0.55 -30.04 -59.59
CA PRO A 198 -0.17 -28.84 -60.08
C PRO A 198 -1.63 -28.99 -60.60
N ASP A 199 -2.15 -27.84 -61.07
CA ASP A 199 -3.01 -27.63 -62.25
C ASP A 199 -4.57 -27.78 -62.16
N ARG A 200 -5.24 -26.89 -62.91
CA ARG A 200 -6.67 -26.80 -63.31
C ARG A 200 -7.69 -26.48 -62.19
N THR A 201 -8.63 -25.53 -62.32
CA THR A 201 -9.19 -24.88 -63.53
C THR A 201 -9.77 -23.48 -63.21
N ARG A 202 -9.56 -22.47 -64.10
CA ARG A 202 -10.40 -21.25 -64.24
C ARG A 202 -11.70 -21.61 -65.00
N PRO A 203 -12.81 -20.81 -65.08
CA PRO A 203 -12.94 -19.34 -64.97
C PRO A 203 -14.11 -18.96 -63.98
N ARG A 204 -14.77 -17.79 -63.93
CA ARG A 204 -14.96 -16.60 -64.80
C ARG A 204 -14.93 -15.28 -64.01
N LEU A 205 -14.93 -14.17 -64.76
CA LEU A 205 -15.14 -12.79 -64.35
C LEU A 205 -16.57 -12.35 -64.74
N ASN A 206 -17.18 -11.46 -63.94
CA ASN A 206 -18.18 -10.42 -64.28
C ASN A 206 -18.45 -9.66 -62.95
N GLY A 207 -18.42 -8.34 -62.80
CA GLY A 207 -18.18 -7.25 -63.76
C GLY A 207 -19.39 -6.33 -63.89
N LEU A 208 -19.48 -5.27 -63.07
CA LEU A 208 -19.95 -3.94 -63.52
C LEU A 208 -19.71 -2.83 -62.47
N THR A 209 -19.26 -1.68 -62.95
CA THR A 209 -19.26 -0.38 -62.26
C THR A 209 -20.12 0.57 -63.10
N VAL A 210 -21.00 1.34 -62.47
CA VAL A 210 -21.62 2.55 -63.03
C VAL A 210 -21.66 3.57 -61.88
N VAL A 211 -20.76 4.57 -61.93
CA VAL A 211 -21.04 6.00 -62.16
C VAL A 211 -22.00 6.59 -61.14
#